data_AF-A0A7C5CRM8-F1
#
_entry.id   AF-A0A7C5CRM8-F1
#
_cell.length_a   1.000
_cell.length_b   1.000
_cell.length_c   1.000
_cell.angle_alpha   90.00
_cell.angle_beta   90.00
_cell.angle_gamma   90.00
#
_symmetry.space_group_name_H-M   'P 1'
#
loop_
_entity.id
_entity.type
_entity.pdbx_description
1 polymer ?
#
loop_
_entity_poly.entity_id
_entity_poly.type
_entity_poly.pdbx_seq_one_letter_code
_entity_poly.pdbx_strand_id
1 'polypeptide(L)'
;MDDLLSLAVKAIFVENLALAFFLGMCTFLALSKKIETALGLGVAVIVVQAITVPVNNLILHGLLKENALLEGVDLRFLGLITYIGVIAAMVQILEMFLDKYMPSLYNALG
;
A
#
# COMPACT_ATOMS: atom_id res chain seq x y z
N MET A 1 -1.96 8.98 -30.82
CA MET A 1 -0.83 9.34 -29.93
C MET A 1 -1.27 10.41 -28.93
N ASP A 2 -2.08 11.37 -29.34
CA ASP A 2 -2.66 12.39 -28.45
C ASP A 2 -3.47 11.80 -27.29
N ASP A 3 -4.20 10.70 -27.50
CA ASP A 3 -4.97 10.06 -26.43
C ASP A 3 -4.11 9.43 -25.33
N LEU A 4 -2.95 8.86 -25.66
CA LEU A 4 -2.04 8.29 -24.66
C LEU A 4 -1.35 9.37 -23.84
N LEU A 5 -1.03 10.50 -24.48
CA LEU A 5 -0.43 11.66 -23.82
C LEU A 5 -1.46 12.36 -22.91
N SER A 6 -2.69 12.49 -23.39
CA SER A 6 -3.84 12.96 -22.60
C SER A 6 -4.12 12.05 -21.39
N LEU A 7 -4.10 10.73 -21.58
CA LEU A 7 -4.25 9.76 -20.50
C LEU A 7 -3.14 9.87 -19.46
N ALA A 8 -1.88 10.00 -19.90
CA ALA A 8 -0.73 10.16 -19.00
C ALA A 8 -0.84 11.43 -18.15
N VAL A 9 -1.19 12.57 -18.77
CA VAL A 9 -1.38 13.84 -18.05
C VAL A 9 -2.53 13.72 -17.05
N LYS A 10 -3.64 13.11 -17.45
CA LYS A 10 -4.80 12.90 -16.56
C LYS A 10 -4.46 11.99 -15.37
N ALA A 11 -3.77 10.88 -15.62
CA ALA A 11 -3.39 9.93 -14.58
C ALA A 11 -2.38 10.50 -13.58
N ILE A 12 -1.40 11.29 -14.03
CA ILE A 12 -0.34 11.83 -13.17
C ILE A 12 -0.81 13.02 -12.33
N PHE A 13 -1.66 13.90 -12.89
CA PHE A 13 -2.01 15.18 -12.26
C PHE A 13 -3.45 15.28 -11.77
N VAL A 14 -4.42 14.68 -12.49
CA VAL A 14 -5.84 14.87 -12.19
C VAL A 14 -6.38 13.76 -11.29
N GLU A 15 -6.02 12.50 -11.58
CA GLU A 15 -6.53 11.32 -10.86
C GLU A 15 -5.52 10.74 -9.87
N ASN A 16 -4.37 11.38 -9.69
CA ASN A 16 -3.33 10.91 -8.78
C ASN A 16 -3.71 11.16 -7.33
N LEU A 17 -3.91 10.08 -6.57
CA LEU A 17 -4.31 10.11 -5.17
C LEU A 17 -3.40 10.97 -4.28
N ALA A 18 -2.09 10.99 -4.56
CA ALA A 18 -1.13 11.75 -3.76
C ALA A 18 -1.20 13.27 -4.02
N LEU A 19 -1.39 13.69 -5.28
CA LEU A 19 -1.39 15.11 -5.67
C LEU A 19 -2.78 15.75 -5.56
N ALA A 20 -3.85 14.99 -5.86
CA ALA A 20 -5.21 15.51 -5.88
C ALA A 20 -5.90 15.42 -4.52
N PHE A 21 -5.65 14.34 -3.77
CA PHE A 21 -6.36 14.06 -2.51
C PHE A 21 -5.45 14.11 -1.27
N PHE A 22 -4.13 14.29 -1.44
CA PHE A 22 -3.17 14.40 -0.34
C PHE A 22 -3.26 13.23 0.67
N LEU A 23 -3.75 12.05 0.23
CA LEU A 23 -3.93 10.87 1.08
C LEU A 23 -2.63 10.06 1.15
N GLY A 24 -2.28 9.56 2.35
CA GLY A 24 -1.12 8.68 2.53
C GLY A 24 0.24 9.39 2.57
N MET A 25 0.27 10.71 2.78
CA MET A 25 1.53 11.49 2.76
C MET A 25 2.30 11.50 4.09
N CYS A 26 1.79 10.88 5.14
CA CYS A 26 2.40 10.94 6.48
C CYS A 26 3.87 10.50 6.47
N THR A 27 4.20 9.41 5.78
CA THR A 27 5.57 8.90 5.65
C THR A 27 6.43 9.74 4.71
N PHE A 28 5.83 10.28 3.63
CA PHE A 28 6.50 11.18 2.70
C PHE A 28 6.95 12.47 3.40
N LEU A 29 6.06 13.14 4.15
CA LEU A 29 6.38 14.38 4.85
C LEU A 29 7.47 14.17 5.93
N ALA A 30 7.48 13.01 6.58
CA ALA A 30 8.49 12.68 7.58
C ALA A 30 9.88 12.41 6.97
N LEU A 31 9.95 11.77 5.80
CA LEU A 31 11.19 11.17 5.27
C LEU A 31 11.72 11.79 3.97
N SER A 32 11.23 12.98 3.59
CA SER A 32 11.64 13.69 2.37
C SER A 32 12.99 14.43 2.45
N LYS A 33 13.68 14.44 3.59
CA LYS A 33 14.92 15.23 3.77
C LYS A 33 16.16 14.64 3.06
N LYS A 34 16.19 13.33 2.85
CA LYS A 34 17.31 12.62 2.22
C LYS A 34 16.80 11.73 1.09
N ILE A 35 17.30 11.96 -0.12
CA ILE A 35 16.87 11.23 -1.33
C ILE A 35 17.14 9.73 -1.18
N GLU A 36 18.31 9.34 -0.64
CA GLU A 36 18.67 7.93 -0.43
C GLU A 36 17.66 7.20 0.48
N THR A 37 17.24 7.85 1.57
CA THR A 37 16.23 7.31 2.50
C THR A 37 14.85 7.23 1.86
N ALA A 38 14.45 8.27 1.11
CA ALA A 38 13.17 8.32 0.42
C ALA A 38 13.05 7.24 -0.67
N LEU A 39 14.14 6.96 -1.40
CA LEU A 39 14.18 5.89 -2.39
C LEU A 39 14.06 4.51 -1.73
N GLY A 40 14.80 4.25 -0.66
CA GLY A 40 14.72 2.99 0.08
C GLY A 40 13.31 2.72 0.64
N LEU A 41 12.69 3.75 1.22
CA LEU A 41 11.31 3.69 1.70
C LEU A 41 10.30 3.47 0.55
N GLY A 42 10.49 4.15 -0.58
CA GLY A 42 9.63 4.00 -1.75
C GLY A 42 9.63 2.56 -2.28
N VAL A 43 10.81 1.96 -2.41
CA VAL A 43 10.95 0.55 -2.82
C VAL A 43 10.28 -0.37 -1.81
N ALA A 44 10.50 -0.14 -0.51
CA ALA A 44 9.87 -0.93 0.55
C ALA A 44 8.33 -0.91 0.48
N VAL A 45 7.74 0.28 0.29
CA VAL A 45 6.28 0.43 0.15
C VAL A 45 5.75 -0.24 -1.13
N ILE A 46 6.48 -0.14 -2.25
CA ILE A 46 6.12 -0.82 -3.50
C ILE A 46 6.08 -2.34 -3.29
N VAL A 47 7.07 -2.91 -2.60
CA VAL A 47 7.12 -4.34 -2.30
C VAL A 47 5.95 -4.76 -1.42
N VAL A 48 5.65 -4.01 -0.35
CA VAL A 48 4.50 -4.31 0.51
C VAL A 48 3.19 -4.27 -0.28
N GLN A 49 2.96 -3.20 -1.06
CA GLN A 49 1.77 -3.06 -1.91
C GLN A 49 1.66 -4.18 -2.95
N ALA A 50 2.77 -4.57 -3.57
CA ALA A 50 2.81 -5.64 -4.57
C ALA A 50 2.36 -6.99 -4.00
N ILE A 51 2.53 -7.22 -2.69
CA ILE A 51 2.09 -8.46 -2.04
C ILE A 51 0.72 -8.30 -1.38
N THR A 52 0.44 -7.18 -0.71
CA THR A 52 -0.83 -6.98 0.00
C THR A 52 -2.02 -6.87 -0.95
N VAL A 53 -1.86 -6.26 -2.13
CA VAL A 53 -2.94 -6.13 -3.13
C VAL A 53 -3.45 -7.50 -3.61
N PRO A 54 -2.61 -8.43 -4.12
CA PRO A 54 -3.09 -9.75 -4.53
C PRO A 54 -3.60 -10.59 -3.36
N VAL A 55 -2.99 -10.46 -2.17
CA VAL A 55 -3.48 -11.16 -0.95
C VAL A 55 -4.87 -10.65 -0.55
N ASN A 56 -5.10 -9.34 -0.54
CA ASN A 56 -6.40 -8.75 -0.25
C ASN A 56 -7.44 -9.13 -1.31
N ASN A 57 -7.04 -9.24 -2.58
CA ASN A 57 -7.91 -9.75 -3.64
C ASN A 57 -8.30 -11.22 -3.39
N LEU A 58 -7.35 -12.06 -2.98
CA LEU A 58 -7.63 -13.45 -2.61
C LEU A 58 -8.56 -13.54 -1.40
N ILE A 59 -8.38 -12.68 -0.39
CA ILE A 59 -9.25 -12.61 0.78
C ILE A 59 -10.66 -12.13 0.41
N LEU A 60 -10.77 -11.13 -0.46
CA LEU A 60 -12.06 -10.66 -0.95
C LEU A 60 -12.81 -11.78 -1.66
N HIS A 61 -12.17 -12.48 -2.59
CA HIS A 61 -12.81 -13.52 -3.39
C HIS A 61 -13.00 -14.85 -2.65
N GLY A 62 -12.10 -15.18 -1.72
CA GLY A 62 -12.07 -16.47 -1.02
C GLY A 62 -12.68 -16.47 0.39
N LEU A 63 -12.82 -15.32 1.04
CA LEU A 63 -13.41 -15.23 2.39
C LEU A 63 -14.60 -14.27 2.49
N LEU A 64 -14.59 -13.14 1.77
CA LEU A 64 -15.54 -12.06 2.02
C LEU A 64 -16.67 -11.91 0.99
N LYS A 65 -16.51 -12.47 -0.20
CA LYS A 65 -17.54 -12.43 -1.24
C LYS A 65 -18.73 -13.28 -0.83
N GLU A 66 -19.92 -12.85 -1.25
CA GLU A 66 -21.18 -13.58 -1.10
C GLU A 66 -20.98 -15.08 -1.44
N ASN A 67 -21.33 -15.96 -0.49
CA ASN A 67 -21.20 -17.43 -0.56
C ASN A 67 -19.77 -18.01 -0.49
N ALA A 68 -18.74 -17.29 -0.04
CA ALA A 68 -17.37 -17.81 0.04
C ALA A 68 -17.11 -18.74 1.25
N LEU A 69 -17.75 -18.51 2.41
CA LEU A 69 -17.62 -19.37 3.60
C LEU A 69 -18.93 -20.08 4.00
N LEU A 70 -20.06 -19.37 3.92
CA LEU A 70 -21.41 -19.84 4.26
C LEU A 70 -22.36 -19.25 3.22
N GLU A 71 -23.23 -20.08 2.64
CA GLU A 71 -24.26 -19.60 1.72
C GLU A 71 -25.16 -18.56 2.40
N GLY A 72 -25.32 -17.39 1.77
CA GLY A 72 -26.23 -16.34 2.21
C GLY A 72 -25.70 -15.31 3.21
N VAL A 73 -24.42 -15.35 3.59
CA VAL A 73 -23.82 -14.31 4.47
C VAL A 73 -22.90 -13.38 3.67
N ASP A 74 -23.22 -12.09 3.64
CA ASP A 74 -22.33 -11.05 3.10
C ASP A 74 -21.38 -10.53 4.19
N LEU A 75 -20.11 -10.96 4.14
CA LEU A 75 -19.07 -10.56 5.07
C LEU A 75 -18.31 -9.30 4.62
N ARG A 76 -18.74 -8.63 3.54
CA ARG A 76 -18.11 -7.39 3.04
C ARG A 76 -17.98 -6.29 4.09
N PHE A 77 -18.87 -6.25 5.08
CA PHE A 77 -18.78 -5.31 6.21
C PHE A 77 -17.45 -5.45 6.99
N LEU A 78 -16.91 -6.68 7.08
CA LEU A 78 -15.65 -6.95 7.77
C LEU A 78 -14.40 -6.61 6.93
N GLY A 79 -14.57 -6.32 5.63
CA GLY A 79 -13.47 -6.17 4.68
C GLY A 79 -12.48 -5.10 5.04
N LEU A 80 -12.96 -3.93 5.47
CA LEU A 80 -12.07 -2.84 5.84
C LEU A 80 -11.11 -3.25 6.97
N ILE A 81 -11.63 -3.89 8.03
CA ILE A 81 -10.84 -4.31 9.19
C ILE A 81 -9.87 -5.43 8.78
N THR A 82 -10.31 -6.39 7.99
CA THR A 82 -9.45 -7.48 7.50
C THR A 82 -8.29 -6.95 6.65
N TYR A 83 -8.54 -6.02 5.71
CA TYR A 83 -7.49 -5.45 4.88
C TYR A 83 -6.48 -4.65 5.71
N ILE A 84 -6.94 -3.86 6.69
CA ILE A 84 -6.05 -3.14 7.60
C ILE A 84 -5.17 -4.13 8.39
N GLY A 85 -5.74 -5.23 8.89
CA GLY A 85 -4.99 -6.26 9.61
C GLY A 85 -3.91 -6.95 8.77
N VAL A 86 -4.21 -7.26 7.50
CA VAL A 86 -3.23 -7.86 6.57
C VAL A 86 -2.10 -6.87 6.27
N ILE A 87 -2.44 -5.60 6.01
CA ILE A 87 -1.44 -4.57 5.76
C ILE A 87 -0.54 -4.38 7.00
N ALA A 88 -1.13 -4.32 8.20
CA ALA A 88 -0.38 -4.19 9.44
C ALA A 88 0.60 -5.35 9.65
N ALA A 89 0.17 -6.59 9.44
CA ALA A 89 1.04 -7.76 9.53
C ALA A 89 2.21 -7.70 8.52
N MET A 90 1.96 -7.24 7.30
CA MET A 90 3.00 -7.11 6.27
C MET A 90 3.98 -5.98 6.55
N VAL A 91 3.51 -4.85 7.08
CA VAL A 91 4.38 -3.74 7.53
C VAL A 91 5.24 -4.19 8.72
N GLN A 92 4.71 -4.99 9.63
CA GLN A 92 5.49 -5.54 10.74
C GLN A 92 6.64 -6.43 10.25
N ILE A 93 6.39 -7.25 9.23
CA ILE A 93 7.43 -8.07 8.59
C ILE A 93 8.47 -7.18 7.91
N LEU A 94 8.03 -6.11 7.24
CA LEU A 94 8.92 -5.14 6.63
C LEU A 94 9.82 -4.47 7.68
N GLU A 95 9.28 -4.08 8.84
CA GLU A 95 10.04 -3.46 9.92
C GLU A 95 11.18 -4.37 10.40
N MET A 96 10.88 -5.65 10.67
CA MET A 96 11.90 -6.66 11.04
C MET A 96 12.95 -6.87 9.94
N PHE A 97 12.56 -6.73 8.67
CA PHE A 97 13.49 -6.83 7.55
C PHE A 97 14.41 -5.60 7.46
N LEU A 98 13.87 -4.39 7.64
CA LEU A 98 14.63 -3.15 7.62
C LEU A 98 15.63 -3.07 8.76
N ASP A 99 15.26 -3.49 9.98
CA ASP A 99 16.17 -3.54 11.13
C ASP A 99 17.39 -4.45 10.84
N LYS A 100 17.15 -5.62 10.25
CA LYS A 100 18.21 -6.60 9.97
C LYS A 100 19.14 -6.22 8.81
N TYR A 101 18.61 -5.72 7.70
CA TYR A 101 19.39 -5.52 6.46
C TYR A 101 19.77 -4.07 6.20
N MET A 102 18.98 -3.11 6.68
CA MET A 102 19.13 -1.68 6.36
C MET A 102 18.97 -0.81 7.60
N PRO A 103 19.87 -0.92 8.59
CA PRO A 103 19.76 -0.19 9.86
C PRO A 103 19.81 1.34 9.67
N SER A 104 20.47 1.83 8.61
CA SER A 104 20.46 3.26 8.29
C SER A 104 19.08 3.78 7.89
N LEU A 105 18.26 2.94 7.23
CA LEU A 105 16.89 3.27 6.87
C LEU A 105 15.98 3.13 8.10
N TYR A 106 16.12 2.04 8.87
CA TYR A 106 15.37 1.85 10.12
C TYR A 106 15.54 3.03 11.10
N ASN A 107 16.78 3.44 11.38
CA ASN A 107 17.06 4.61 12.24
C ASN A 107 16.56 5.95 11.67
N ALA A 108 16.30 6.03 10.36
CA ALA A 108 15.74 7.23 9.75
C ALA A 108 14.22 7.28 9.87
N LEU A 109 13.54 6.12 9.94
CA LEU A 109 12.11 6.03 10.22
C LEU A 109 11.77 6.44 11.66
N GLY A 110 12.71 6.23 12.60
CA GLY A 110 12.58 6.56 14.02
C GLY A 110 13.03 5.41 14.90
#